data_AF-A0A838V6N2-F1
#
_entry.id   AF-A0A838V6N2-F1
#
_cell.length_a   1.000
_cell.length_b   1.000
_cell.length_c   1.000
_cell.angle_alpha   90.00
_cell.angle_beta   90.00
_cell.angle_gamma   90.00
#
_symmetry.space_group_name_H-M   'P 1'
#
loop_
_entity.id
_entity.type
_entity.pdbx_description
1 polymer ?
#
loop_
_entity_poly.entity_id
_entity_poly.type
_entity_poly.pdbx_seq_one_letter_code
_entity_poly.pdbx_strand_id
1 'polypeptide(L)'
;MQHSSHVELNFAAQDTAATRMDAGLTDAELNLRLRHEIRRESAPYVGISHNAKTGRTADYERAVGEGPTTSSYVAGVRFWFR
;
A
#
# COMPACT_ATOMS: atom_id res chain seq x y z
N MET A 1 -27.93 -6.81 15.15
CA MET A 1 -26.88 -6.94 14.11
C MET A 1 -25.85 -5.85 14.38
N GLN A 2 -24.59 -6.19 14.64
CA GLN A 2 -23.50 -5.21 14.79
C GLN A 2 -22.77 -5.16 13.45
N HIS A 3 -22.89 -4.04 12.73
CA HIS A 3 -22.15 -3.79 11.50
C HIS A 3 -20.90 -3.00 11.86
N SER A 4 -19.74 -3.65 11.79
CA SER A 4 -18.44 -3.03 12.04
C SER A 4 -17.77 -2.75 10.70
N SER A 5 -17.71 -1.48 10.32
CA SER A 5 -16.91 -1.03 9.17
C SER A 5 -15.64 -0.38 9.70
N HIS A 6 -14.49 -0.78 9.17
CA HIS A 6 -13.20 -0.22 9.57
C HIS A 6 -12.44 0.29 8.35
N VAL A 7 -11.95 1.52 8.47
CA VAL A 7 -11.10 2.16 7.47
C VAL A 7 -9.74 2.38 8.11
N GLU A 8 -8.69 1.90 7.46
CA GLU A 8 -7.30 2.08 7.85
C GLU A 8 -6.59 2.89 6.77
N LEU A 9 -5.88 3.93 7.19
CA LEU A 9 -5.00 4.71 6.33
C LEU A 9 -3.61 4.70 6.96
N ASN A 10 -2.61 4.31 6.19
CA ASN A 10 -1.21 4.31 6.59
C ASN A 10 -0.39 5.11 5.58
N PHE A 11 0.46 6.00 6.08
CA PHE A 11 1.42 6.75 5.28
C PHE A 11 2.81 6.56 5.87
N ALA A 12 3.77 6.25 5.01
CA ALA A 12 5.16 6.07 5.39
C ALA A 12 6.07 6.81 4.40
N ALA A 13 7.12 7.41 4.93
CA ALA A 13 8.15 8.10 4.18
C ALA A 13 9.48 7.70 4.79
N GLN A 14 10.35 7.04 4.03
CA GLN A 14 11.57 6.46 4.56
C GLN A 14 12.78 6.68 3.65
N ASP A 15 13.91 6.90 4.29
CA ASP A 15 15.23 6.82 3.67
C ASP A 15 15.67 5.34 3.73
N THR A 16 15.67 4.67 2.59
CA THR A 16 16.04 3.26 2.52
C THR A 16 17.54 3.15 2.23
N ALA A 17 18.34 2.99 3.29
CA ALA A 17 19.79 2.75 3.21
C ALA A 17 20.19 1.42 2.52
N ALA A 18 19.24 0.69 1.94
CA ALA A 18 19.47 -0.57 1.25
C ALA A 18 20.31 -0.42 -0.03
N THR A 19 20.39 0.79 -0.59
CA THR A 19 21.35 1.13 -1.64
C THR A 19 22.22 2.26 -1.13
N ARG A 20 23.53 2.06 -1.14
CA ARG A 20 24.58 2.99 -0.66
C ARG A 20 24.62 4.27 -1.51
N MET A 21 23.57 5.09 -1.45
CA MET A 21 23.42 6.34 -2.18
C MET A 21 22.70 7.36 -1.29
N ASP A 22 23.52 8.13 -0.58
CA ASP A 22 23.31 9.47 -0.04
C ASP A 22 21.97 9.82 0.64
N ALA A 23 22.08 10.32 1.87
CA ALA A 23 20.97 10.71 2.75
C ALA A 23 19.87 11.53 2.04
N GLY A 24 18.64 11.02 2.05
CA GLY A 24 17.48 11.66 1.44
C GLY A 24 16.26 10.75 1.44
N LEU A 25 15.06 11.35 1.45
CA LEU A 25 13.82 10.58 1.30
C LEU A 25 13.81 9.90 -0.09
N THR A 26 13.90 8.56 -0.10
CA THR A 26 13.98 7.76 -1.34
C THR A 26 12.66 7.11 -1.70
N ASP A 27 11.76 6.94 -0.74
CA ASP A 27 10.50 6.21 -0.90
C ASP A 27 9.37 6.83 -0.07
N ALA A 28 8.20 6.92 -0.69
CA ALA A 28 6.95 7.29 -0.05
C ALA A 28 5.87 6.24 -0.36
N GLU A 29 5.16 5.77 0.67
CA GLU A 29 4.11 4.78 0.56
C GLU A 29 2.82 5.29 1.20
N LEU A 30 1.71 5.08 0.50
CA LEU A 30 0.36 5.37 0.96
C LEU A 30 -0.51 4.12 0.80
N ASN A 31 -1.07 3.65 1.90
CA ASN A 31 -1.99 2.52 1.91
C ASN A 31 -3.35 2.93 2.47
N LEU A 32 -4.40 2.56 1.76
CA LEU A 32 -5.78 2.68 2.19
C LEU A 32 -6.41 1.29 2.19
N ARG A 33 -7.04 0.89 3.30
CA ARG A 33 -7.73 -0.39 3.41
C ARG A 33 -9.12 -0.19 4.00
N LEU A 34 -10.09 -0.82 3.38
CA LEU A 34 -11.47 -0.89 3.85
C LEU A 34 -11.81 -2.36 4.15
N ARG A 35 -12.27 -2.61 5.38
CA ARG A 35 -12.81 -3.90 5.77
C ARG A 35 -14.27 -3.73 6.15
N HIS A 36 -15.12 -4.54 5.54
CA HIS A 36 -16.56 -4.49 5.79
C HIS A 36 -17.05 -5.85 6.30
N GLU A 37 -17.72 -5.85 7.45
CA GLU A 37 -18.33 -7.04 8.04
C GLU A 37 -19.83 -7.06 7.73
N ILE A 38 -20.22 -7.82 6.70
CA ILE A 38 -21.64 -7.91 6.27
C ILE A 38 -22.42 -8.89 7.16
N ARG A 39 -21.79 -10.03 7.46
CA ARG A 39 -22.27 -11.13 8.31
C ARG A 39 -21.08 -11.68 9.11
N ARG A 40 -21.32 -12.30 10.28
CA ARG A 40 -20.26 -12.99 11.06
C ARG A 40 -19.47 -14.01 10.21
N GLU A 41 -20.06 -14.49 9.12
CA GLU A 41 -19.50 -15.50 8.22
C GLU A 41 -18.74 -14.91 7.02
N SER A 42 -18.87 -13.60 6.73
CA SER A 42 -18.22 -12.97 5.57
C SER A 42 -17.65 -11.58 5.91
N ALA A 43 -16.33 -11.46 5.72
CA ALA A 43 -15.59 -10.21 5.87
C ALA A 43 -14.85 -9.88 4.56
N PRO A 44 -15.52 -9.27 3.56
CA PRO A 44 -14.84 -8.68 2.43
C PRO A 44 -13.89 -7.56 2.87
N TYR A 45 -12.71 -7.53 2.26
CA TYR A 45 -11.75 -6.46 2.42
C TYR A 45 -11.21 -6.03 1.06
N VAL A 46 -11.02 -4.73 0.90
CA VAL A 46 -10.42 -4.12 -0.28
C VAL A 46 -9.34 -3.15 0.17
N GLY A 47 -8.29 -3.03 -0.62
CA GLY A 47 -7.16 -2.16 -0.31
C GLY A 47 -6.51 -1.60 -1.57
N ILE A 48 -5.93 -0.43 -1.42
CA ILE A 48 -5.18 0.28 -2.43
C ILE A 48 -3.84 0.67 -1.81
N SER A 49 -2.76 0.44 -2.53
CA SER A 49 -1.42 0.84 -2.16
C SER A 49 -0.82 1.66 -3.28
N HIS A 50 -0.17 2.76 -2.94
CA HIS A 50 0.53 3.63 -3.86
C HIS A 50 1.93 3.87 -3.32
N ASN A 51 2.94 3.50 -4.10
CA ASN A 51 4.34 3.68 -3.76
C ASN A 51 4.98 4.62 -4.78
N ALA A 52 5.74 5.59 -4.31
CA ALA A 52 6.48 6.53 -5.14
C ALA A 52 7.95 6.58 -4.70
N LYS A 53 8.84 6.32 -5.66
CA LYS A 53 10.28 6.54 -5.54
C LYS A 53 10.58 8.01 -5.80
N THR A 54 11.53 8.56 -5.05
CA THR A 54 11.99 9.95 -5.16
C THR A 54 13.51 10.02 -5.27
N GLY A 55 14.02 11.20 -5.61
CA GLY A 55 15.46 11.45 -5.75
C GLY A 55 16.11 10.57 -6.82
N ARG A 56 17.35 10.14 -6.55
CA ARG A 56 18.17 9.35 -7.49
C ARG A 56 17.55 8.00 -7.85
N THR A 57 16.78 7.40 -6.95
CA THR A 57 16.06 6.15 -7.23
C THR A 57 15.00 6.37 -8.32
N ALA A 58 14.24 7.46 -8.24
CA ALA A 58 13.28 7.80 -9.29
C ALA A 58 13.96 8.04 -10.65
N ASP A 59 15.14 8.67 -10.64
CA ASP A 59 15.92 8.92 -11.86
C ASP A 59 16.46 7.62 -12.46
N TYR A 60 16.89 6.68 -11.62
CA TYR A 60 17.31 5.35 -12.04
C TYR A 60 16.16 4.57 -12.70
N GLU A 61 14.99 4.49 -12.07
CA GLU A 61 13.81 3.82 -12.63
C GLU A 61 13.47 4.39 -14.02
N ARG A 62 13.44 5.73 -14.13
CA ARG A 62 13.22 6.39 -15.43
C ARG A 62 14.31 6.06 -16.46
N ALA A 63 15.57 5.95 -16.04
CA ALA A 63 16.68 5.63 -16.93
C ALA A 63 16.63 4.21 -17.47
N VAL A 64 16.07 3.26 -16.71
CA VAL A 64 15.83 1.87 -17.16
C VAL A 64 14.48 1.70 -17.87
N GLY A 65 13.73 2.78 -18.05
CA GLY A 65 12.43 2.77 -18.73
C GLY A 65 11.26 2.34 -17.84
N GLU A 66 11.49 2.22 -16.53
CA GLU A 66 10.45 1.93 -15.54
C GLU A 66 9.85 3.21 -14.94
N GLY A 67 8.63 3.09 -14.41
CA GLY A 67 7.95 4.18 -13.75
C GLY A 67 8.40 4.30 -12.30
N PRO A 68 8.73 5.50 -11.77
CA PRO A 68 9.11 5.68 -10.37
C PRO A 68 7.91 5.53 -9.40
N THR A 69 6.75 5.12 -9.89
CA THR A 69 5.51 5.07 -9.11
C THR A 69 4.77 3.80 -9.44
N THR A 70 4.34 3.08 -8.41
CA THR A 70 3.60 1.82 -8.52
C THR A 70 2.29 1.93 -7.74
N SER A 71 1.18 1.59 -8.40
CA SER A 71 -0.14 1.49 -7.78
C SER A 71 -0.58 0.03 -7.78
N SER A 72 -1.00 -0.47 -6.62
CA SER A 72 -1.49 -1.83 -6.43
C SER A 72 -2.87 -1.84 -5.80
N TYR A 73 -3.70 -2.79 -6.21
CA TYR A 73 -5.06 -2.98 -5.70
C TYR A 73 -5.20 -4.41 -5.21
N VAL A 74 -5.79 -4.59 -4.02
CA VAL A 74 -6.08 -5.90 -3.44
C VAL A 74 -7.56 -5.98 -3.09
N ALA A 75 -8.20 -7.10 -3.43
CA ALA A 75 -9.54 -7.42 -3.01
C ALA A 75 -9.56 -8.88 -2.56
N GLY A 76 -10.18 -9.14 -1.41
CA GLY A 76 -10.32 -10.48 -0.87
C GLY A 76 -11.60 -10.62 -0.08
N VAL A 77 -12.13 -11.84 -0.01
CA VAL A 77 -13.27 -12.15 0.83
C VAL A 77 -12.88 -13.28 1.75
N ARG A 78 -13.02 -13.06 3.06
CA ARG A 78 -12.83 -14.11 4.05
C ARG A 78 -14.18 -14.69 4.43
N PHE A 79 -14.34 -15.99 4.18
CA PHE A 79 -15.49 -16.76 4.64
C PHE A 79 -15.10 -17.64 5.82
N TRP A 80 -15.97 -17.71 6.81
CA TRP A 80 -15.85 -18.63 7.93
C TRP A 80 -17.12 -19.45 8.03
N PHE A 81 -17.01 -20.74 7.73
CA PHE A 81 -18.10 -21.68 7.96
C PHE A 81 -18.01 -22.16 9.40
N ARG A 82 -19.07 -21.96 10.18
CA ARG A 82 -19.24 -22.56 11.50
C ARG A 82 -20.11 -23.81 11.37
#